data_AF-K9PW92-F1
#
_entry.id   AF-K9PW92-F1
#
_cell.length_a   1.000
_cell.length_b   1.000
_cell.length_c   1.000
_cell.angle_alpha   90.00
_cell.angle_beta   90.00
_cell.angle_gamma   90.00
#
_symmetry.space_group_name_H-M   'P 1'
#
loop_
_entity.id
_entity.type
_entity.pdbx_description
1 polymer ?
#
loop_
_entity_poly.entity_id
_entity_poly.type
_entity_poly.pdbx_seq_one_letter_code
_entity_poly.pdbx_strand_id
1 'polypeptide(L)'
;MSSNSEWTLEKLEELIKNQVQESLTLDYKDSRSLGSSNGKKNEISKDVSAFANSAGGTIIYGIQEENHLPKCIDEGVDPDEISKEWLEQVINSRIQRKIDNIHIYPIIISSNPDRVIYVVDIPQSSRAPHQANDKRFYKRYNFQSLPMEEYEIRDVSSREKTPRLVLSSHVENTKHLLQPHRIISHQKSIAIVDLRLNVINKSFEPASYAYVQIFGIAE
;
A
#
# COMPACT_ATOMS: atom_id res chain seq x y z
N MET A 1 18.04 11.40 0.53
CA MET A 1 18.37 10.04 1.00
C MET A 1 17.94 9.10 -0.10
N SER A 2 18.89 8.62 -0.91
CA SER A 2 18.61 7.71 -2.00
C SER A 2 18.11 6.39 -1.42
N SER A 3 16.84 6.07 -1.61
CA SER A 3 16.35 4.71 -1.38
C SER A 3 17.12 3.81 -2.34
N ASN A 4 18.03 2.98 -1.83
CA ASN A 4 18.58 1.88 -2.60
C ASN A 4 17.39 0.99 -2.96
N SER A 5 16.88 1.15 -4.17
CA SER A 5 15.85 0.29 -4.74
C SER A 5 16.44 -1.12 -4.84
N GLU A 6 15.74 -2.15 -4.34
CA GLU A 6 16.11 -3.55 -4.58
C GLU A 6 16.00 -3.94 -6.07
N TRP A 7 15.44 -3.06 -6.89
CA TRP A 7 15.27 -3.24 -8.33
C TRP A 7 16.30 -2.42 -9.08
N THR A 8 17.06 -3.09 -9.94
CA THR A 8 18.04 -2.52 -10.87
C THR A 8 17.85 -3.13 -12.25
N LEU A 9 18.44 -2.54 -13.29
CA LEU A 9 18.37 -3.07 -14.65
C LEU A 9 18.99 -4.47 -14.73
N GLU A 10 20.12 -4.68 -14.06
CA GLU A 10 20.85 -5.96 -14.04
C GLU A 10 19.98 -7.07 -13.46
N LYS A 11 19.19 -6.79 -12.40
CA LYS A 11 18.25 -7.75 -11.83
C LYS A 11 17.15 -8.13 -12.82
N LEU A 12 16.66 -7.19 -13.63
CA LEU A 12 15.68 -7.48 -14.69
C LEU A 12 16.28 -8.35 -15.80
N GLU A 13 17.53 -8.06 -16.19
CA GLU A 13 18.27 -8.89 -17.15
C GLU A 13 18.53 -10.30 -16.62
N GLU A 14 18.80 -10.46 -15.32
CA GLU A 14 18.93 -11.77 -14.68
C GLU A 14 17.63 -12.58 -14.73
N LEU A 15 16.47 -11.95 -14.52
CA LEU A 15 15.17 -12.61 -14.65
C LEU A 15 14.95 -13.16 -16.07
N ILE A 16 15.32 -12.38 -17.10
CA ILE A 16 15.24 -12.78 -18.51
C ILE A 16 16.24 -13.91 -18.80
N LYS A 17 17.50 -13.74 -18.39
CA LYS A 17 18.57 -14.73 -18.62
C LYS A 17 18.23 -16.09 -17.99
N ASN A 18 17.67 -16.08 -16.79
CA ASN A 18 17.29 -17.28 -16.07
C ASN A 18 15.91 -17.82 -16.48
N GLN A 19 15.21 -17.15 -17.42
CA GLN A 19 13.88 -17.53 -17.88
C GLN A 19 12.92 -17.74 -16.70
N VAL A 20 12.94 -16.80 -15.75
CA VAL A 20 12.08 -16.86 -14.56
C VAL A 20 10.64 -16.69 -15.01
N GLN A 21 9.87 -17.78 -14.94
CA GLN A 21 8.48 -17.78 -15.32
C GLN A 21 7.66 -16.83 -14.44
N GLU A 22 6.61 -16.25 -14.99
CA GLU A 22 5.58 -15.58 -14.21
C GLU A 22 5.08 -16.48 -13.09
N SER A 23 4.46 -15.87 -12.08
CA SER A 23 3.91 -16.59 -10.95
C SER A 23 2.70 -15.88 -10.38
N LEU A 24 2.16 -16.40 -9.27
CA LEU A 24 1.12 -15.73 -8.51
C LEU A 24 1.57 -14.33 -8.02
N THR A 25 2.88 -14.12 -7.87
CA THR A 25 3.50 -12.91 -7.29
C THR A 25 4.41 -12.17 -8.27
N LEU A 26 4.45 -12.55 -9.56
CA LEU A 26 5.28 -11.90 -10.58
C LEU A 26 4.56 -11.90 -11.92
N ASP A 27 4.51 -10.75 -12.58
CA ASP A 27 3.83 -10.57 -13.87
C ASP A 27 4.63 -9.59 -14.74
N TYR A 28 4.83 -9.95 -16.00
CA TYR A 28 5.55 -9.17 -17.00
C TYR A 28 4.54 -8.53 -17.96
N LYS A 29 4.68 -7.23 -18.18
CA LYS A 29 3.84 -6.48 -19.10
C LYS A 29 4.71 -5.70 -20.07
N ASP A 30 4.30 -5.66 -21.33
CA ASP A 30 4.86 -4.73 -22.31
C ASP A 30 4.63 -3.28 -21.85
N SER A 31 5.59 -2.39 -22.07
CA SER A 31 5.48 -0.95 -21.77
C SER A 31 4.27 -0.30 -22.45
N ARG A 32 3.87 -0.80 -23.63
CA ARG A 32 2.65 -0.38 -24.33
C ARG A 32 1.36 -0.73 -23.58
N SER A 33 1.40 -1.56 -22.54
CA SER A 33 0.25 -1.76 -21.64
C SER A 33 -0.04 -0.52 -20.81
N LEU A 34 0.95 0.38 -20.62
CA LEU A 34 0.75 1.69 -20.02
C LEU A 34 0.23 2.70 -21.05
N GLY A 35 -0.58 3.65 -20.58
CA GLY A 35 -1.04 4.76 -21.40
C GLY A 35 -2.32 5.43 -20.92
N SER A 36 -2.60 6.60 -21.50
CA SER A 36 -3.66 7.50 -21.04
C SER A 36 -5.10 7.05 -21.34
N SER A 37 -5.29 6.05 -22.20
CA SER A 37 -6.61 5.51 -22.55
C SER A 37 -7.31 4.86 -21.34
N ASN A 38 -8.65 4.92 -21.32
CA ASN A 38 -9.43 4.29 -20.24
C ASN A 38 -9.25 2.77 -20.17
N GLY A 39 -9.08 2.08 -21.31
CA GLY A 39 -8.85 0.63 -21.34
C GLY A 39 -7.58 0.24 -20.60
N LYS A 40 -6.44 0.85 -20.95
CA LYS A 40 -5.15 0.61 -20.29
C LYS A 40 -5.19 0.93 -18.79
N LYS A 41 -5.78 2.07 -18.41
CA LYS A 41 -5.97 2.45 -17.00
C LYS A 41 -6.85 1.46 -16.22
N ASN A 42 -7.82 0.84 -16.88
CA ASN A 42 -8.66 -0.19 -16.26
C ASN A 42 -7.90 -1.51 -16.07
N GLU A 43 -7.06 -1.92 -17.02
CA GLU A 43 -6.20 -3.10 -16.84
C GLU A 43 -5.21 -2.89 -15.69
N ILE A 44 -4.58 -1.72 -15.58
CA ILE A 44 -3.72 -1.37 -14.43
C ILE A 44 -4.51 -1.53 -13.12
N SER A 45 -5.73 -0.97 -13.04
CA SER A 45 -6.58 -1.06 -11.85
C SER A 45 -6.95 -2.52 -11.52
N LYS A 46 -7.26 -3.33 -12.54
CA LYS A 46 -7.61 -4.74 -12.40
C LYS A 46 -6.42 -5.54 -11.87
N ASP A 47 -5.26 -5.45 -12.50
CA ASP A 47 -4.09 -6.23 -12.11
C ASP A 47 -3.58 -5.83 -10.73
N VAL A 48 -3.42 -4.53 -10.47
CA VAL A 48 -2.92 -4.06 -9.16
C VAL A 48 -3.87 -4.45 -8.02
N SER A 49 -5.19 -4.36 -8.23
CA SER A 49 -6.15 -4.82 -7.22
C SER A 49 -6.12 -6.34 -7.02
N ALA A 50 -5.93 -7.12 -8.09
CA ALA A 50 -5.82 -8.58 -8.02
C ALA A 50 -4.63 -9.03 -7.17
N PHE A 51 -3.47 -8.40 -7.37
CA PHE A 51 -2.26 -8.65 -6.57
C PHE A 51 -2.49 -8.34 -5.09
N ALA A 52 -2.98 -7.14 -4.76
CA ALA A 52 -3.22 -6.72 -3.38
C ALA A 52 -4.25 -7.60 -2.66
N ASN A 53 -5.27 -8.07 -3.39
CA ASN A 53 -6.29 -8.98 -2.88
C ASN A 53 -5.78 -10.42 -2.67
N SER A 54 -4.66 -10.77 -3.28
CA SER A 54 -4.09 -12.13 -3.25
C SER A 54 -2.91 -12.19 -2.29
N ALA A 55 -1.73 -12.58 -2.75
CA ALA A 55 -0.51 -12.69 -1.95
C ALA A 55 0.41 -11.46 -2.07
N GLY A 56 -0.03 -10.38 -2.71
CA GLY A 56 0.87 -9.33 -3.17
C GLY A 56 1.78 -9.83 -4.30
N GLY A 57 2.80 -9.06 -4.63
CA GLY A 57 3.78 -9.39 -5.66
C GLY A 57 4.22 -8.17 -6.47
N THR A 58 4.83 -8.43 -7.61
CA THR A 58 5.46 -7.42 -8.45
C THR A 58 4.95 -7.50 -9.88
N ILE A 59 4.64 -6.34 -10.47
CA ILE A 59 4.37 -6.18 -11.90
C ILE A 59 5.52 -5.39 -12.52
N ILE A 60 6.10 -5.90 -13.61
CA ILE A 60 7.18 -5.23 -14.32
C ILE A 60 6.65 -4.80 -15.70
N TYR A 61 6.52 -3.48 -15.91
CA TYR A 61 6.14 -2.87 -17.18
C TYR A 61 7.38 -2.47 -17.98
N GLY A 62 7.57 -3.08 -19.15
CA GLY A 62 8.73 -2.90 -20.02
C GLY A 62 9.46 -4.22 -20.35
N ILE A 63 8.86 -5.36 -20.04
CA ILE A 63 9.37 -6.69 -20.42
C ILE A 63 8.32 -7.38 -21.27
N GLN A 64 8.71 -7.78 -22.48
CA GLN A 64 7.89 -8.63 -23.32
C GLN A 64 7.94 -10.07 -22.81
N GLU A 65 6.78 -10.71 -22.75
CA GLU A 65 6.65 -12.11 -22.37
C GLU A 65 6.09 -12.95 -23.52
N GLU A 66 6.47 -14.22 -23.54
CA GLU A 66 5.94 -15.22 -24.46
C GLU A 66 5.73 -16.52 -23.68
N ASN A 67 4.47 -16.99 -23.62
CA ASN A 67 4.08 -18.16 -22.84
C ASN A 67 4.46 -18.06 -21.35
N HIS A 68 4.26 -16.89 -20.74
CA HIS A 68 4.57 -16.59 -19.34
C HIS A 68 6.08 -16.58 -19.01
N LEU A 69 6.94 -16.51 -20.02
CA LEU A 69 8.39 -16.40 -19.86
C LEU A 69 8.87 -15.04 -20.37
N PRO A 70 9.76 -14.37 -19.62
CA PRO A 70 10.30 -13.08 -20.03
C PRO A 70 11.27 -13.27 -21.20
N LYS A 71 11.05 -12.52 -22.28
CA LYS A 71 11.81 -12.63 -23.53
C LYS A 71 12.89 -11.56 -23.64
N CYS A 72 12.51 -10.30 -23.51
CA CYS A 72 13.43 -9.17 -23.58
C CYS A 72 12.84 -7.91 -22.93
N ILE A 73 13.72 -7.01 -22.54
CA ILE A 73 13.36 -5.63 -22.22
C ILE A 73 12.93 -4.93 -23.52
N ASP A 74 11.80 -4.23 -23.49
CA ASP A 74 11.31 -3.44 -24.62
C ASP A 74 11.83 -1.99 -24.59
N GLU A 75 11.25 -1.11 -25.42
CA GLU A 75 11.71 0.28 -25.53
C GLU A 75 11.46 1.13 -24.27
N GLY A 76 10.72 0.61 -23.29
CA GLY A 76 10.26 1.37 -22.14
C GLY A 76 9.23 2.44 -22.50
N VAL A 77 8.95 3.32 -21.54
CA VAL A 77 8.10 4.50 -21.74
C VAL A 77 8.89 5.79 -21.54
N ASP A 78 8.40 6.86 -22.14
CA ASP A 78 8.85 8.22 -21.82
C ASP A 78 8.33 8.61 -20.42
N PRO A 79 9.22 8.89 -19.44
CA PRO A 79 8.80 9.28 -18.10
C PRO A 79 8.10 10.64 -18.05
N ASP A 80 8.23 11.51 -19.07
CA ASP A 80 7.51 12.78 -19.16
C ASP A 80 6.05 12.56 -19.61
N GLU A 81 5.77 11.51 -20.40
CA GLU A 81 4.41 11.15 -20.80
C GLU A 81 3.71 10.27 -19.76
N ILE A 82 4.43 9.28 -19.23
CA ILE A 82 3.94 8.29 -18.27
C ILE A 82 4.87 8.34 -17.07
N SER A 83 4.67 9.33 -16.21
CA SER A 83 5.49 9.49 -15.01
C SER A 83 5.13 8.47 -13.92
N LYS A 84 6.03 8.33 -12.92
CA LYS A 84 5.75 7.56 -11.71
C LYS A 84 4.49 8.08 -11.01
N GLU A 85 4.39 9.39 -10.83
CA GLU A 85 3.29 10.07 -10.15
C GLU A 85 1.98 9.86 -10.92
N TRP A 86 2.02 9.86 -12.26
CA TRP A 86 0.86 9.52 -13.08
C TRP A 86 0.39 8.10 -12.80
N LEU A 87 1.30 7.12 -12.73
CA LEU A 87 0.95 5.72 -12.45
C LEU A 87 0.36 5.57 -11.04
N GLU A 88 0.96 6.23 -10.04
CA GLU A 88 0.42 6.32 -8.68
C GLU A 88 -0.98 6.95 -8.66
N GLN A 89 -1.21 8.02 -9.42
CA GLN A 89 -2.53 8.65 -9.53
C GLN A 89 -3.56 7.73 -10.18
N VAL A 90 -3.19 7.01 -11.24
CA VAL A 90 -4.07 6.04 -11.90
C VAL A 90 -4.50 4.96 -10.92
N ILE A 91 -3.57 4.37 -10.18
CA ILE A 91 -3.84 3.35 -9.16
C ILE A 91 -4.77 3.92 -8.07
N ASN A 92 -4.41 5.07 -7.50
CA ASN A 92 -5.13 5.67 -6.36
C ASN A 92 -6.53 6.21 -6.70
N SER A 93 -6.76 6.62 -7.95
CA SER A 93 -8.06 7.17 -8.38
C SER A 93 -9.04 6.09 -8.83
N ARG A 94 -8.54 4.91 -9.23
CA ARG A 94 -9.35 3.86 -9.87
C ARG A 94 -9.63 2.65 -8.98
N ILE A 95 -8.80 2.41 -7.97
CA ILE A 95 -9.01 1.33 -7.01
C ILE A 95 -9.74 1.88 -5.78
N GLN A 96 -10.92 1.34 -5.49
CA GLN A 96 -11.69 1.69 -4.29
C GLN A 96 -11.23 0.86 -3.10
N ARG A 97 -11.18 1.54 -1.95
CA ARG A 97 -10.32 1.21 -0.81
C ARG A 97 -8.86 1.23 -1.25
N LYS A 98 -8.14 2.31 -0.92
CA LYS A 98 -6.75 2.48 -1.35
C LYS A 98 -5.87 1.36 -0.79
N ILE A 99 -4.88 0.97 -1.58
CA ILE A 99 -3.86 0.00 -1.18
C ILE A 99 -2.72 0.81 -0.55
N ASP A 100 -2.38 0.47 0.69
CA ASP A 100 -1.29 1.13 1.41
C ASP A 100 0.06 0.53 0.97
N ASN A 101 1.13 1.33 1.01
CA ASN A 101 2.52 0.90 0.78
C ASN A 101 2.81 0.26 -0.60
N ILE A 102 2.18 0.73 -1.67
CA ILE A 102 2.64 0.41 -3.03
C ILE A 102 3.93 1.19 -3.31
N HIS A 103 4.93 0.51 -3.87
CA HIS A 103 6.19 1.13 -4.30
C HIS A 103 6.36 1.04 -5.81
N ILE A 104 6.63 2.17 -6.44
CA ILE A 104 6.90 2.25 -7.88
C ILE A 104 8.35 2.68 -8.09
N TYR A 105 9.10 1.85 -8.80
CA TYR A 105 10.51 2.04 -9.11
C TYR A 105 10.69 2.29 -10.62
N PRO A 106 11.04 3.51 -11.04
CA PRO A 106 11.51 3.76 -12.40
C PRO A 106 12.94 3.24 -12.57
N ILE A 107 13.17 2.37 -13.54
CA ILE A 107 14.48 1.82 -13.89
C ILE A 107 14.88 2.37 -15.26
N ILE A 108 15.96 3.15 -15.30
CA ILE A 108 16.47 3.73 -16.54
C ILE A 108 17.09 2.64 -17.41
N ILE A 109 16.78 2.65 -18.71
CA ILE A 109 17.35 1.70 -19.66
C ILE A 109 18.72 2.22 -20.11
N SER A 110 19.80 1.46 -19.89
CA SER A 110 21.16 1.92 -20.21
C SER A 110 21.38 2.24 -21.69
N SER A 111 20.68 1.54 -22.59
CA SER A 111 20.75 1.80 -24.04
C SER A 111 19.92 3.01 -24.49
N ASN A 112 18.98 3.47 -23.67
CA ASN A 112 18.15 4.64 -23.95
C ASN A 112 17.80 5.38 -22.65
N PRO A 113 18.66 6.33 -22.21
CA PRO A 113 18.50 7.01 -20.91
C PRO A 113 17.21 7.82 -20.75
N ASP A 114 16.55 8.17 -21.87
CA ASP A 114 15.29 8.92 -21.88
C ASP A 114 14.06 8.00 -21.72
N ARG A 115 14.28 6.69 -21.55
CA ARG A 115 13.23 5.69 -21.37
C ARG A 115 13.37 4.96 -20.06
N VAL A 116 12.23 4.60 -19.48
CA VAL A 116 12.17 3.88 -18.21
C VAL A 116 11.27 2.64 -18.28
N ILE A 117 11.64 1.64 -17.48
CA ILE A 117 10.82 0.48 -17.10
C ILE A 117 10.23 0.81 -15.73
N TYR A 118 8.96 0.44 -15.51
CA TYR A 118 8.34 0.59 -14.19
C TYR A 118 8.21 -0.76 -13.50
N VAL A 119 8.81 -0.89 -12.33
CA VAL A 119 8.56 -2.00 -11.41
C VAL A 119 7.58 -1.53 -10.35
N VAL A 120 6.44 -2.18 -10.25
CA VAL A 120 5.38 -1.89 -9.27
C VAL A 120 5.33 -3.03 -8.26
N ASP A 121 5.81 -2.75 -7.06
CA ASP A 121 5.74 -3.67 -5.93
C ASP A 121 4.47 -3.43 -5.12
N ILE A 122 3.68 -4.48 -4.95
CA ILE A 122 2.33 -4.44 -4.43
C ILE A 122 2.26 -5.37 -3.23
N PRO A 123 2.08 -4.84 -2.00
CA PRO A 123 2.00 -5.69 -0.82
C PRO A 123 0.70 -6.51 -0.83
N GLN A 124 0.74 -7.66 -0.15
CA GLN A 124 -0.51 -8.30 0.27
C GLN A 124 -1.25 -7.34 1.20
N SER A 125 -2.45 -6.94 0.80
CA SER A 125 -3.18 -5.99 1.61
C SER A 125 -3.92 -6.67 2.75
N SER A 126 -3.68 -6.17 3.96
CA SER A 126 -4.48 -6.49 5.13
C SER A 126 -5.89 -5.91 5.04
N ARG A 127 -6.07 -4.84 4.24
CA ARG A 127 -7.35 -4.15 4.03
C ARG A 127 -8.13 -4.71 2.86
N ALA A 128 -7.72 -5.83 2.26
CA ALA A 128 -8.47 -6.45 1.18
C ALA A 128 -9.95 -6.73 1.60
N PRO A 129 -10.90 -6.73 0.67
CA PRO A 129 -10.72 -6.63 -0.77
C PRO A 129 -10.72 -5.18 -1.30
N HIS A 130 -10.02 -4.99 -2.40
CA HIS A 130 -9.88 -3.77 -3.19
C HIS A 130 -10.68 -3.92 -4.49
N GLN A 131 -11.56 -2.96 -4.76
CA GLN A 131 -12.43 -3.00 -5.95
C GLN A 131 -11.76 -2.24 -7.09
N ALA A 132 -11.68 -2.85 -8.28
CA ALA A 132 -11.21 -2.19 -9.48
C ALA A 132 -12.23 -1.18 -10.02
N ASN A 133 -11.81 -0.38 -11.00
CA ASN A 133 -12.61 0.71 -11.57
C ASN A 133 -13.95 0.24 -12.16
N ASP A 134 -13.98 -0.98 -12.72
CA ASP A 134 -15.15 -1.62 -13.32
C ASP A 134 -16.13 -2.20 -12.28
N LYS A 135 -15.94 -1.89 -10.99
CA LYS A 135 -16.75 -2.33 -9.86
C LYS A 135 -16.67 -3.82 -9.55
N ARG A 136 -15.64 -4.51 -10.04
CA ARG A 136 -15.37 -5.92 -9.72
C ARG A 136 -14.21 -6.04 -8.74
N PHE A 137 -14.19 -7.16 -8.02
CA PHE A 137 -13.07 -7.58 -7.19
C PHE A 137 -12.33 -8.68 -7.94
N TYR A 138 -11.01 -8.56 -8.03
CA TYR A 138 -10.17 -9.52 -8.74
C TYR A 138 -9.24 -10.26 -7.78
N LYS A 139 -8.89 -11.49 -8.14
CA LYS A 139 -7.84 -12.31 -7.50
C LYS A 139 -6.84 -12.79 -8.54
N ARG A 140 -5.64 -13.14 -8.10
CA ARG A 140 -4.66 -13.87 -8.89
C ARG A 140 -5.05 -15.34 -8.94
N TYR A 141 -5.07 -15.90 -10.15
CA TYR A 141 -5.17 -17.33 -10.38
C TYR A 141 -4.08 -17.70 -11.39
N ASN A 142 -2.99 -18.28 -10.89
CA ASN A 142 -1.73 -18.43 -11.62
C ASN A 142 -1.27 -17.08 -12.20
N PHE A 143 -1.27 -16.95 -13.53
CA PHE A 143 -0.79 -15.77 -14.26
C PHE A 143 -1.94 -14.81 -14.66
N GLN A 144 -3.16 -15.07 -14.21
CA GLN A 144 -4.35 -14.32 -14.61
C GLN A 144 -5.01 -13.59 -13.44
N SER A 145 -5.60 -12.44 -13.76
CA SER A 145 -6.49 -11.69 -12.87
C SER A 145 -7.94 -12.08 -13.16
N LEU A 146 -8.53 -12.94 -12.31
CA LEU A 146 -9.91 -13.43 -12.44
C LEU A 146 -10.85 -12.70 -11.49
N PRO A 147 -12.12 -12.44 -11.88
CA PRO A 147 -13.11 -11.91 -10.96
C PRO A 147 -13.32 -12.88 -9.79
N MET A 148 -13.47 -12.34 -8.59
CA MET A 148 -13.78 -13.09 -7.38
C MET A 148 -15.24 -13.48 -7.35
N GLU A 149 -15.50 -14.70 -6.87
CA GLU A 149 -16.83 -15.12 -6.48
C GLU A 149 -17.24 -14.50 -5.14
N GLU A 150 -18.54 -14.45 -4.87
CA GLU A 150 -19.10 -13.82 -3.66
C GLU A 150 -18.49 -14.34 -2.35
N TYR A 151 -18.30 -15.67 -2.25
CA TYR A 151 -17.70 -16.29 -1.08
C TYR A 151 -16.21 -15.95 -0.91
N GLU A 152 -15.50 -15.69 -2.01
CA GLU A 152 -14.08 -15.31 -1.98
C GLU A 152 -13.91 -13.87 -1.52
N ILE A 153 -14.83 -12.99 -1.93
CA ILE A 153 -14.88 -11.60 -1.44
C ILE A 153 -15.07 -11.61 0.08
N ARG A 154 -15.99 -12.44 0.61
CA ARG A 154 -16.21 -12.59 2.06
C ARG A 154 -14.99 -13.17 2.79
N ASP A 155 -14.34 -14.16 2.20
CA ASP A 155 -13.15 -14.78 2.80
C ASP A 155 -11.99 -13.77 2.88
N VAL A 156 -11.73 -13.06 1.78
CA VAL A 156 -10.67 -12.05 1.72
C VAL A 156 -10.98 -10.85 2.60
N SER A 157 -12.24 -10.42 2.72
CA SER A 157 -12.63 -9.35 3.67
C SER A 157 -12.38 -9.75 5.12
N SER A 158 -12.39 -11.04 5.41
CA SER A 158 -12.16 -11.57 6.75
C SER A 158 -10.68 -11.55 7.16
N ARG A 159 -9.76 -11.05 6.31
CA ARG A 159 -8.36 -10.79 6.71
C ARG A 159 -8.25 -9.73 7.82
N GLU A 160 -9.19 -8.80 7.91
CA GLU A 160 -9.23 -7.77 8.96
C GLU A 160 -9.83 -8.27 10.31
N LYS A 161 -9.97 -9.58 10.59
CA LYS A 161 -10.66 -10.10 11.80
C LYS A 161 -10.20 -9.56 13.17
N THR A 162 -9.07 -8.85 13.26
CA THR A 162 -8.64 -8.22 14.50
C THR A 162 -8.80 -6.70 14.42
N PRO A 163 -9.55 -6.08 15.34
CA PRO A 163 -9.68 -4.64 15.38
C PRO A 163 -8.32 -3.98 15.57
N ARG A 164 -8.00 -2.96 14.78
CA ARG A 164 -6.74 -2.23 14.91
C ARG A 164 -6.92 -1.03 15.81
N LEU A 165 -6.72 -1.23 17.11
CA LEU A 165 -6.77 -0.17 18.11
C LEU A 165 -5.46 0.62 18.13
N VAL A 166 -5.56 1.94 18.04
CA VAL A 166 -4.43 2.87 18.18
C VAL A 166 -4.68 3.78 19.36
N LEU A 167 -3.71 3.85 20.27
CA LEU A 167 -3.70 4.79 21.39
C LEU A 167 -3.07 6.11 20.93
N SER A 168 -3.78 7.23 21.10
CA SER A 168 -3.18 8.56 21.03
C SER A 168 -3.27 9.23 22.40
N SER A 169 -2.16 9.82 22.83
CA SER A 169 -2.07 10.53 24.10
C SER A 169 -1.76 12.00 23.86
N HIS A 170 -2.44 12.87 24.60
CA HIS A 170 -2.12 14.29 24.67
C HIS A 170 -1.95 14.69 26.13
N VAL A 171 -0.83 15.34 26.44
CA VAL A 171 -0.53 15.82 27.79
C VAL A 171 -0.59 17.34 27.76
N GLU A 172 -1.54 17.92 28.50
CA GLU A 172 -1.62 19.36 28.71
C GLU A 172 -1.19 19.69 30.13
N ASN A 173 -0.21 20.58 30.23
CA ASN A 173 0.20 21.12 31.52
C ASN A 173 -0.71 22.31 31.85
N THR A 174 -1.74 22.07 32.64
CA THR A 174 -2.59 23.13 33.18
C THR A 174 -1.83 23.90 34.26
N LYS A 175 -1.36 25.10 33.91
CA LYS A 175 -0.75 26.03 34.89
C LYS A 175 -1.77 26.35 35.99
N HIS A 176 -1.34 26.11 37.23
CA HIS A 176 -1.93 26.49 38.52
C HIS A 176 -3.28 27.23 38.49
N LEU A 177 -4.36 26.54 38.87
CA LEU A 177 -5.58 27.19 39.33
C LEU A 177 -5.33 27.72 40.77
N LEU A 178 -4.78 28.92 40.89
CA LEU A 178 -4.86 29.67 42.15
C LEU A 178 -6.30 30.17 42.30
N GLN A 179 -7.12 29.49 43.11
CA GLN A 179 -8.31 30.15 43.65
C GLN A 179 -7.81 31.20 44.66
N PRO A 180 -8.10 32.51 44.50
CA PRO A 180 -8.06 33.38 45.65
C PRO A 180 -9.27 32.96 46.49
N HIS A 181 -9.08 32.57 47.75
CA HIS A 181 -9.88 33.00 48.90
C HIS A 181 -9.41 32.25 50.16
N ARG A 182 -8.74 33.03 51.03
CA ARG A 182 -8.56 32.93 52.49
C ARG A 182 -7.87 31.70 53.15
N ILE A 183 -6.63 31.98 53.55
CA ILE A 183 -6.00 31.77 54.88
C ILE A 183 -6.22 30.39 55.56
N ILE A 184 -5.23 29.51 55.44
CA ILE A 184 -4.48 28.86 56.54
C ILE A 184 -3.11 28.44 55.94
N SER A 185 -2.04 28.56 56.72
CA SER A 185 -0.65 28.29 56.33
C SER A 185 -0.48 26.88 55.76
N HIS A 186 0.40 26.76 54.76
CA HIS A 186 0.68 25.60 53.88
C HIS A 186 -0.12 25.57 52.58
N GLN A 187 0.12 26.56 51.72
CA GLN A 187 -0.35 26.53 50.33
C GLN A 187 0.51 25.52 49.54
N LYS A 188 0.14 24.25 49.58
CA LYS A 188 0.73 23.21 48.73
C LYS A 188 0.39 23.55 47.28
N SER A 189 1.39 23.86 46.47
CA SER A 189 1.23 24.04 45.03
C SER A 189 0.81 22.72 44.41
N ILE A 190 -0.48 22.55 44.13
CA ILE A 190 -0.96 21.38 43.39
C ILE A 190 -0.69 21.67 41.91
N ALA A 191 0.22 20.92 41.31
CA ALA A 191 0.40 20.87 39.86
C ALA A 191 -0.59 19.82 39.31
N ILE A 192 -1.47 20.24 38.41
CA ILE A 192 -2.43 19.35 37.74
C ILE A 192 -1.88 19.10 36.33
N VAL A 193 -1.68 17.84 35.99
CA VAL A 193 -1.31 17.41 34.64
C VAL A 193 -2.50 16.67 34.05
N ASP A 194 -3.07 17.22 32.97
CA ASP A 194 -4.18 16.60 32.26
C ASP A 194 -3.62 15.62 31.22
N LEU A 195 -3.85 14.32 31.44
CA LEU A 195 -3.55 13.27 30.47
C LEU A 195 -4.84 12.88 29.74
N ARG A 196 -4.92 13.16 28.44
CA ARG A 196 -6.02 12.68 27.58
C ARG A 196 -5.54 11.50 26.75
N LEU A 197 -6.19 10.36 26.93
CA LEU A 197 -5.96 9.15 26.15
C LEU A 197 -7.18 8.89 25.25
N ASN A 198 -6.95 8.74 23.95
CA ASN A 198 -7.97 8.35 22.99
C ASN A 198 -7.61 7.00 22.38
N VAL A 199 -8.55 6.06 22.41
CA VAL A 199 -8.44 4.79 21.68
C VAL A 199 -9.25 4.93 20.40
N ILE A 200 -8.58 4.80 19.27
CA ILE A 200 -9.20 4.91 17.95
C ILE A 200 -9.10 3.55 17.28
N ASN A 201 -10.25 2.99 16.92
CA ASN A 201 -10.28 1.84 16.03
C ASN A 201 -10.03 2.31 14.59
N LYS A 202 -8.90 1.88 14.00
CA LYS A 202 -8.54 2.18 12.62
C LYS A 202 -8.97 1.09 11.62
N SER A 203 -9.66 0.05 12.07
CA SER A 203 -10.29 -0.95 11.19
C SER A 203 -11.80 -0.71 11.10
N PHE A 204 -12.42 -1.29 10.06
CA PHE A 204 -13.89 -1.34 9.97
C PHE A 204 -14.47 -2.44 10.86
N GLU A 205 -13.68 -3.45 11.20
CA GLU A 205 -14.10 -4.47 12.15
C GLU A 205 -14.32 -3.85 13.54
N PRO A 206 -15.55 -3.93 14.08
CA PRO A 206 -15.86 -3.35 15.38
C PRO A 206 -15.09 -4.09 16.47
N ALA A 207 -14.41 -3.35 17.33
CA ALA A 207 -13.90 -3.91 18.57
C ALA A 207 -15.10 -4.17 19.49
N SER A 208 -15.48 -5.46 19.68
CA SER A 208 -16.55 -5.82 20.61
C SER A 208 -16.24 -5.35 22.04
N TYR A 209 -14.95 -5.34 22.40
CA TYR A 209 -14.42 -4.81 23.65
C TYR A 209 -13.07 -4.13 23.40
N ALA A 210 -12.81 -3.03 24.11
CA ALA A 210 -11.49 -2.40 24.17
C ALA A 210 -11.06 -2.31 25.65
N TYR A 211 -9.89 -2.86 25.97
CA TYR A 211 -9.33 -2.83 27.31
C TYR A 211 -8.08 -1.94 27.31
N VAL A 212 -8.04 -0.94 28.20
CA VAL A 212 -6.89 -0.06 28.40
C VAL A 212 -6.41 -0.23 29.83
N GLN A 213 -5.18 -0.72 29.99
CA GLN A 213 -4.54 -0.84 31.30
C GLN A 213 -3.46 0.23 31.42
N ILE A 214 -3.58 1.08 32.43
CA ILE A 214 -2.59 2.11 32.76
C ILE A 214 -1.84 1.62 34.00
N PHE A 215 -0.53 1.45 33.88
CA PHE A 215 0.34 1.13 35.00
C PHE A 215 1.01 2.42 35.48
N GLY A 216 0.88 2.72 36.76
CA GLY A 216 1.61 3.80 37.43
C GLY A 216 2.67 3.20 38.34
N ILE A 217 3.91 3.67 38.22
CA ILE A 217 4.97 3.42 39.21
C ILE A 217 5.09 4.71 40.01
N ALA A 218 4.84 4.63 41.32
CA ALA A 218 5.11 5.72 42.24
C ALA A 218 6.54 5.55 42.77
N GLU A 219 7.40 6.54 42.51
CA GLU A 219 8.65 6.75 43.25
C GLU A 219 8.41 7.68 44.45
#